data_AF-A0AAU9R5Z4-F1
#
_entry.id   AF-A0AAU9R5Z4-F1
#
_cell.length_a   1.000
_cell.length_b   1.000
_cell.length_c   1.000
_cell.angle_alpha   90.00
_cell.angle_beta   90.00
_cell.angle_gamma   90.00
#
_symmetry.space_group_name_H-M   'P 1'
#
loop_
_entity.id
_entity.type
_entity.pdbx_description
1 polymer ?
#
loop_
_entity_poly.entity_id
_entity_poly.type
_entity_poly.pdbx_seq_one_letter_code
_entity_poly.pdbx_strand_id
1 'polypeptide(L)'
;MIHGGSETFLRDVLESILKTYLRKNPMAKTVWELVQSVDNEKISYDHFFFRTFKVDGYGIESLSSFFMDYGYTIGGKLDFPKKKVHVHWLSPPDVHVPGDGLGLGNGPLPRIVIAELLVDELSPESQEIIRKYLKPQGGKQAVLSSTMGSLIWDKPTSTDFNHLAKSKNFIGVRASSRLAPIT
;
A
#
# COMPACT_ATOMS: atom_id res chain seq x y z
N MET A 1 22.76 5.73 -1.23
CA MET A 1 22.77 4.70 -2.29
C MET A 1 22.48 3.35 -1.65
N ILE A 2 21.48 2.63 -2.15
CA ILE A 2 21.23 1.24 -1.75
C ILE A 2 22.32 0.36 -2.38
N HIS A 3 22.81 -0.67 -1.68
CA HIS A 3 23.77 -1.62 -2.25
C HIS A 3 23.06 -2.63 -3.17
N GLY A 4 23.73 -3.10 -4.24
CA GLY A 4 23.10 -3.84 -5.34
C GLY A 4 22.20 -5.02 -4.93
N GLY A 5 22.60 -5.82 -3.93
CA GLY A 5 21.77 -6.93 -3.43
C GLY A 5 20.48 -6.48 -2.70
N SER A 6 20.54 -5.37 -1.97
CA SER A 6 19.38 -4.79 -1.28
C SER A 6 18.42 -4.12 -2.27
N GLU A 7 18.95 -3.54 -3.37
CA GLU A 7 18.12 -2.97 -4.43
C GLU A 7 17.30 -4.03 -5.16
N THR A 8 17.93 -5.15 -5.58
CA THR A 8 17.23 -6.25 -6.24
C THR A 8 16.09 -6.80 -5.38
N PHE A 9 16.34 -7.03 -4.08
CA PHE A 9 15.31 -7.51 -3.17
C PHE A 9 14.12 -6.54 -3.06
N LEU A 10 14.37 -5.23 -2.95
CA LEU A 10 13.32 -4.22 -2.92
C LEU A 10 12.48 -4.24 -4.21
N ARG A 11 13.13 -4.35 -5.37
CA ARG A 11 12.45 -4.43 -6.68
C ARG A 11 11.57 -5.67 -6.77
N ASP A 12 12.05 -6.83 -6.32
CA ASP A 12 11.29 -8.08 -6.28
C ASP A 12 10.05 -7.97 -5.35
N VAL A 13 10.18 -7.27 -4.23
CA VAL A 13 9.06 -6.99 -3.32
C VAL A 13 8.01 -6.10 -4.01
N LEU A 14 8.43 -5.01 -4.65
CA LEU A 14 7.51 -4.12 -5.38
C LEU A 14 6.82 -4.85 -6.54
N GLU A 15 7.55 -5.68 -7.27
CA GLU A 15 7.02 -6.49 -8.36
C GLU A 15 5.99 -7.52 -7.84
N SER A 16 6.28 -8.14 -6.69
CA SER A 16 5.35 -9.07 -6.04
C SER A 16 4.05 -8.36 -5.59
N ILE A 17 4.16 -7.14 -5.05
CA ILE A 17 2.99 -6.30 -4.70
C ILE A 17 2.18 -5.99 -5.97
N LEU A 18 2.83 -5.60 -7.07
CA LEU A 18 2.18 -5.33 -8.35
C LEU A 18 1.48 -6.58 -8.90
N LYS A 19 2.15 -7.74 -8.93
CA LYS A 19 1.56 -9.00 -9.39
C LYS A 19 0.32 -9.35 -8.59
N THR A 20 0.36 -9.20 -7.26
CA THR A 20 -0.80 -9.39 -6.41
C THR A 20 -1.91 -8.39 -6.69
N TYR A 21 -1.59 -7.12 -6.94
CA TYR A 21 -2.57 -6.11 -7.33
C TYR A 21 -3.29 -6.49 -8.63
N LEU A 22 -2.54 -6.75 -9.70
CA LEU A 22 -3.08 -7.06 -11.02
C LEU A 22 -3.95 -8.33 -10.98
N ARG A 23 -3.50 -9.37 -10.27
CA ARG A 23 -4.29 -10.60 -10.06
C ARG A 23 -5.66 -10.33 -9.43
N LYS A 24 -5.75 -9.39 -8.49
CA LYS A 24 -6.99 -9.07 -7.78
C LYS A 24 -7.85 -8.01 -8.49
N ASN A 25 -7.32 -7.36 -9.53
CA ASN A 25 -7.98 -6.25 -10.24
C ASN A 25 -7.93 -6.48 -11.76
N PRO A 26 -8.82 -7.35 -12.31
CA PRO A 26 -8.76 -7.75 -13.71
C PRO A 26 -8.79 -6.58 -14.69
N MET A 27 -9.60 -5.55 -14.43
CA MET A 27 -9.63 -4.34 -15.26
C MET A 27 -8.28 -3.60 -15.28
N ALA A 28 -7.63 -3.47 -14.12
CA ALA A 28 -6.31 -2.84 -14.06
C ALA A 28 -5.25 -3.69 -14.77
N LYS A 29 -5.35 -5.01 -14.67
CA LYS A 29 -4.53 -5.94 -15.44
C LYS A 29 -4.69 -5.74 -16.94
N THR A 30 -5.93 -5.68 -17.45
CA THR A 30 -6.19 -5.44 -18.87
C THR A 30 -5.60 -4.12 -19.35
N VAL A 31 -5.77 -3.04 -18.59
CA VAL A 31 -5.17 -1.73 -18.93
C VAL A 31 -3.65 -1.82 -18.91
N TRP A 32 -3.07 -2.45 -17.89
CA TRP A 32 -1.62 -2.64 -17.77
C TRP A 32 -1.03 -3.44 -18.93
N GLU A 33 -1.67 -4.55 -19.34
CA GLU A 33 -1.27 -5.36 -20.50
C GLU A 33 -1.37 -4.55 -21.80
N LEU A 34 -2.47 -3.79 -21.98
CA LEU A 34 -2.66 -2.94 -23.16
C LEU A 34 -1.56 -1.87 -23.26
N VAL A 35 -1.27 -1.17 -22.17
CA VAL A 35 -0.24 -0.13 -22.16
C VAL A 35 1.13 -0.73 -22.48
N GLN A 36 1.48 -1.88 -21.91
CA GLN A 36 2.75 -2.55 -22.26
C GLN A 36 2.83 -2.95 -23.73
N SER A 37 1.71 -3.39 -24.32
CA SER A 37 1.68 -3.81 -25.73
C SER A 37 1.87 -2.65 -26.71
N VAL A 38 1.44 -1.44 -26.33
CA VAL A 38 1.53 -0.24 -27.17
C VAL A 38 2.85 0.49 -26.96
N ASP A 39 3.33 0.52 -25.72
CA ASP A 39 4.50 1.31 -25.32
C ASP A 39 5.75 0.44 -25.14
N ASN A 40 5.84 -0.73 -25.78
CA ASN A 40 7.03 -1.59 -25.81
C ASN A 40 7.69 -1.79 -24.41
N GLU A 41 6.87 -2.11 -23.41
CA GLU A 41 7.23 -2.31 -21.99
C GLU A 41 7.77 -1.08 -21.23
N LYS A 42 7.57 0.14 -21.76
CA LYS A 42 8.09 1.38 -21.16
C LYS A 42 7.22 1.98 -20.03
N ILE A 43 6.62 1.15 -19.18
CA ILE A 43 5.83 1.65 -18.05
C ILE A 43 6.74 2.14 -16.92
N SER A 44 6.58 3.40 -16.52
CA SER A 44 7.13 3.94 -15.27
C SER A 44 6.04 4.07 -14.21
N TYR A 45 6.37 3.66 -12.98
CA TYR A 45 5.43 3.71 -11.86
C TYR A 45 5.67 4.97 -11.05
N ASP A 46 4.70 5.88 -11.03
CA ASP A 46 4.80 7.12 -10.25
C ASP A 46 4.80 6.83 -8.74
N HIS A 47 3.81 6.06 -8.27
CA HIS A 47 3.68 5.72 -6.87
C HIS A 47 2.88 4.43 -6.62
N PHE A 48 3.05 3.86 -5.43
CA PHE A 48 2.21 2.82 -4.86
C PHE A 48 1.41 3.41 -3.70
N PHE A 49 0.09 3.16 -3.66
CA PHE A 49 -0.80 3.70 -2.63
C PHE A 49 -1.32 2.62 -1.69
N PHE A 50 -1.03 2.76 -0.39
CA PHE A 50 -1.42 1.84 0.67
C PHE A 50 -2.42 2.48 1.63
N ARG A 51 -3.22 1.64 2.29
CA ARG A 51 -4.19 2.05 3.30
C ARG A 51 -4.00 1.23 4.56
N THR A 52 -4.04 1.90 5.69
CA THR A 52 -3.70 1.39 7.02
C THR A 52 -4.70 1.92 8.06
N PHE A 53 -4.62 1.41 9.28
CA PHE A 53 -5.41 1.90 10.41
C PHE A 53 -4.48 2.59 11.40
N LYS A 54 -4.80 3.82 11.82
CA LYS A 54 -4.07 4.49 12.89
C LYS A 54 -4.41 3.86 14.23
N VAL A 55 -3.76 2.74 14.50
CA VAL A 55 -3.76 1.98 15.75
C VAL A 55 -2.38 1.34 15.90
N ASP A 56 -1.99 1.08 17.14
CA ASP A 56 -0.66 0.59 17.48
C ASP A 56 -0.27 -0.64 16.65
N GLY A 57 0.83 -0.50 15.91
CA GLY A 57 1.38 -1.56 15.07
C GLY A 57 0.62 -1.82 13.77
N TYR A 58 -0.30 -0.97 13.33
CA TYR A 58 -1.00 -1.09 12.04
C TYR A 58 -1.08 0.20 11.21
N GLY A 59 -0.54 1.31 11.71
CA GLY A 59 -0.56 2.62 11.03
C GLY A 59 0.56 2.80 10.00
N ILE A 60 0.81 4.07 9.64
CA ILE A 60 1.84 4.43 8.63
C ILE A 60 3.21 3.84 8.99
N GLU A 61 3.60 3.90 10.26
CA GLU A 61 4.91 3.41 10.75
C GLU A 61 5.14 1.92 10.42
N SER A 62 4.10 1.10 10.55
CA SER A 62 4.19 -0.35 10.36
C SER A 62 4.60 -0.75 8.94
N LEU A 63 4.28 0.09 7.96
CA LEU A 63 4.59 -0.14 6.56
C LEU A 63 5.78 0.71 6.07
N SER A 64 5.89 1.96 6.54
CA SER A 64 6.97 2.88 6.14
C SER A 64 8.34 2.43 6.60
N SER A 65 8.47 1.84 7.79
CA SER A 65 9.73 1.32 8.33
C SER A 65 10.46 0.41 7.34
N PHE A 66 9.75 -0.55 6.73
CA PHE A 66 10.34 -1.42 5.70
C PHE A 66 10.97 -0.61 4.57
N PHE A 67 10.25 0.35 3.98
CA PHE A 67 10.79 1.11 2.85
C PHE A 67 11.95 2.02 3.27
N MET A 68 11.89 2.58 4.48
CA MET A 68 12.95 3.41 5.04
C MET A 68 14.25 2.62 5.26
N ASP A 69 14.17 1.32 5.60
CA ASP A 69 15.35 0.44 5.67
C ASP A 69 16.06 0.28 4.31
N TYR A 70 15.33 0.51 3.20
CA TYR A 70 15.87 0.56 1.84
C TYR A 70 16.10 2.00 1.35
N GLY A 71 16.27 2.97 2.25
CA GLY A 71 16.71 4.32 1.91
C GLY A 71 15.62 5.27 1.42
N TYR A 72 14.34 4.88 1.49
CA TYR A 72 13.25 5.85 1.31
C TYR A 72 13.25 6.88 2.44
N THR A 73 12.91 8.12 2.11
CA THR A 73 12.79 9.21 3.10
C THR A 73 11.39 9.78 3.13
N ILE A 74 10.94 10.27 4.28
CA ILE A 74 9.66 10.98 4.40
C ILE A 74 9.70 12.21 3.49
N GLY A 75 8.81 12.26 2.51
CA GLY A 75 8.68 13.38 1.58
C GLY A 75 7.71 14.44 2.08
N GLY A 76 6.57 14.04 2.63
CA GLY A 76 5.59 14.96 3.21
C GLY A 76 4.30 14.30 3.68
N LYS A 77 3.36 15.14 4.12
CA LYS A 77 2.08 14.73 4.72
C LYS A 77 0.90 15.57 4.22
N LEU A 78 -0.28 14.98 4.23
CA LEU A 78 -1.55 15.63 3.90
C LEU A 78 -2.67 15.06 4.77
N ASP A 79 -3.44 15.94 5.41
CA ASP A 79 -4.53 15.55 6.30
C ASP A 79 -5.90 15.79 5.66
N PHE A 80 -6.82 14.85 5.85
CA PHE A 80 -8.19 14.92 5.39
C PHE A 80 -9.17 14.82 6.57
N PRO A 81 -9.39 15.91 7.34
CA PRO A 81 -10.17 15.86 8.58
C PRO A 81 -11.60 15.34 8.38
N LYS A 82 -12.29 15.77 7.31
CA LYS A 82 -13.64 15.28 6.99
C LYS A 82 -13.70 13.77 6.77
N LYS A 83 -12.62 13.19 6.23
CA LYS A 83 -12.50 11.74 5.95
C LYS A 83 -11.86 10.99 7.12
N LYS A 84 -11.35 11.68 8.15
CA LYS A 84 -10.62 11.11 9.29
C LYS A 84 -9.40 10.31 8.81
N VAL A 85 -8.62 10.87 7.88
CA VAL A 85 -7.48 10.19 7.25
C VAL A 85 -6.26 11.11 7.27
N HIS A 86 -5.10 10.56 7.62
CA HIS A 86 -3.79 11.16 7.35
C HIS A 86 -3.10 10.42 6.20
N VAL A 87 -2.33 11.12 5.39
CA VAL A 87 -1.57 10.55 4.28
C VAL A 87 -0.13 11.02 4.37
N HIS A 88 0.81 10.09 4.29
CA HIS A 88 2.24 10.39 4.14
C HIS A 88 2.73 9.84 2.81
N TRP A 89 3.71 10.50 2.20
CA TRP A 89 4.47 9.91 1.09
C TRP A 89 5.95 9.82 1.42
N LEU A 90 6.59 8.78 0.90
CA LEU A 90 8.02 8.55 0.97
C LEU A 90 8.61 8.71 -0.43
N SER A 91 9.71 9.47 -0.50
CA SER A 91 10.51 9.65 -1.70
C SER A 91 11.50 8.49 -1.83
N PRO A 92 11.68 7.94 -3.04
CA PRO A 92 12.65 6.87 -3.28
C PRO A 92 14.09 7.38 -3.13
N PRO A 93 15.05 6.51 -2.80
CA PRO A 93 16.46 6.84 -2.90
C PRO A 93 16.92 6.89 -4.36
N ASP A 94 18.06 7.54 -4.58
CA ASP A 94 18.74 7.49 -5.88
C ASP A 94 19.23 6.07 -6.17
N VAL A 95 18.87 5.57 -7.35
CA VAL A 95 19.31 4.28 -7.92
C VAL A 95 19.90 4.51 -9.31
N HIS A 96 20.82 3.64 -9.73
CA HIS A 96 21.30 3.69 -11.10
C HIS A 96 20.19 3.21 -12.03
N VAL A 97 19.79 4.07 -12.97
CA VAL A 97 18.82 3.75 -14.01
C VAL A 97 19.57 3.80 -15.35
N PRO A 98 19.73 2.66 -16.06
CA PRO A 98 20.26 2.65 -17.42
C PRO A 98 19.46 3.60 -18.32
N GLY A 99 20.05 4.14 -19.38
CA GLY A 99 19.39 5.14 -20.23
C GLY A 99 18.07 4.68 -20.89
N ASP A 100 17.87 3.36 -20.98
CA ASP A 100 16.68 2.66 -21.46
C ASP A 100 15.97 1.85 -20.34
N GLY A 101 16.38 2.04 -19.09
CA GLY A 101 15.87 1.33 -17.92
C GLY A 101 14.42 1.68 -17.61
N LEU A 102 13.55 0.68 -17.66
CA LEU A 102 12.10 0.83 -17.54
C LEU A 102 11.49 -0.24 -16.64
N GLY A 103 10.22 -0.06 -16.28
CA GLY A 103 9.52 -0.93 -15.34
C GLY A 103 10.12 -0.91 -13.94
N LEU A 104 9.68 -1.85 -13.11
CA LEU A 104 10.21 -2.01 -11.75
C LEU A 104 11.60 -2.64 -11.72
N GLY A 105 12.01 -3.35 -12.78
CA GLY A 105 13.29 -4.03 -12.85
C GLY A 105 14.47 -3.09 -13.08
N ASN A 106 14.35 -2.17 -14.04
CA ASN A 106 15.45 -1.31 -14.46
C ASN A 106 15.12 0.19 -14.46
N GLY A 107 13.88 0.58 -14.12
CA GLY A 107 13.44 1.97 -14.09
C GLY A 107 13.63 2.66 -12.73
N PRO A 108 13.20 3.94 -12.64
CA PRO A 108 13.17 4.67 -11.38
C PRO A 108 12.23 3.98 -10.37
N LEU A 109 12.60 4.01 -9.09
CA LEU A 109 11.76 3.48 -8.03
C LEU A 109 10.52 4.38 -7.82
N PRO A 110 9.33 3.81 -7.57
CA PRO A 110 8.12 4.58 -7.33
C PRO A 110 8.14 5.24 -5.96
N ARG A 111 7.39 6.34 -5.79
CA ARG A 111 7.05 6.85 -4.45
C ARG A 111 6.16 5.86 -3.70
N ILE A 112 6.19 5.90 -2.38
CA ILE A 112 5.28 5.11 -1.54
C ILE A 112 4.34 6.07 -0.82
N VAL A 113 3.04 5.95 -1.07
CA VAL A 113 2.00 6.77 -0.42
C VAL A 113 1.23 5.88 0.54
N ILE A 114 1.09 6.30 1.79
CA ILE A 114 0.44 5.52 2.85
C ILE A 114 -0.59 6.40 3.53
N ALA A 115 -1.85 5.96 3.48
CA ALA A 115 -2.95 6.59 4.22
C ALA A 115 -3.28 5.79 5.48
N GLU A 116 -3.52 6.45 6.60
CA GLU A 116 -4.06 5.84 7.83
C GLU A 116 -5.43 6.43 8.18
N LEU A 117 -6.40 5.57 8.45
CA LEU A 117 -7.70 5.97 9.00
C LEU A 117 -7.56 6.20 10.51
N LEU A 118 -7.98 7.37 10.99
CA LEU A 118 -7.98 7.76 12.40
C LEU A 118 -9.08 6.99 13.14
N VAL A 119 -8.74 5.81 13.65
CA VAL A 119 -9.71 4.88 14.26
C VAL A 119 -10.38 5.52 15.47
N ASP A 120 -9.63 6.24 16.30
CA ASP A 120 -10.15 6.87 17.52
C ASP A 120 -11.15 8.01 17.26
N GLU A 121 -11.22 8.49 16.01
CA GLU A 121 -12.24 9.47 15.60
C GLU A 121 -13.52 8.81 15.09
N LEU A 122 -13.59 7.47 14.97
CA LEU A 122 -14.79 6.75 14.53
C LEU A 122 -15.79 6.56 15.68
N SER A 123 -16.99 6.02 15.38
CA SER A 123 -17.93 5.66 16.45
C SER A 123 -17.36 4.57 17.36
N PRO A 124 -17.73 4.53 18.65
CA PRO A 124 -17.26 3.49 19.57
C PRO A 124 -17.44 2.07 19.04
N GLU A 125 -18.57 1.79 18.40
CA GLU A 125 -18.86 0.48 17.81
C GLU A 125 -17.92 0.17 16.65
N SER A 126 -17.60 1.17 15.80
CA SER A 126 -16.65 0.99 14.71
C SER A 126 -15.23 0.74 15.23
N GLN A 127 -14.84 1.43 16.30
CA GLN A 127 -13.55 1.23 16.97
C GLN A 127 -13.43 -0.18 17.52
N GLU A 128 -14.47 -0.66 18.22
CA GLU A 128 -14.52 -2.00 18.79
C GLU A 128 -14.44 -3.07 17.70
N ILE A 129 -15.24 -2.94 16.63
CA ILE A 129 -15.20 -3.89 15.52
C ILE A 129 -13.82 -3.93 14.86
N ILE A 130 -13.18 -2.78 14.60
CA ILE A 130 -11.83 -2.77 14.02
C ILE A 130 -10.86 -3.49 14.95
N ARG A 131 -10.82 -3.11 16.23
CA ARG A 131 -9.89 -3.66 17.23
C ARG A 131 -10.10 -5.16 17.46
N LYS A 132 -11.34 -5.66 17.34
CA LYS A 132 -11.69 -7.09 17.46
C LYS A 132 -10.90 -8.00 16.51
N TYR A 133 -10.55 -7.54 15.31
CA TYR A 133 -9.89 -8.39 14.30
C TYR A 133 -8.36 -8.28 14.33
N LEU A 134 -7.82 -7.19 14.89
CA LEU A 134 -6.38 -6.93 14.86
C LEU A 134 -5.65 -7.86 15.83
N LYS A 135 -4.49 -8.34 15.39
CA LYS A 135 -3.60 -9.18 16.20
C LYS A 135 -2.44 -8.32 16.71
N PRO A 136 -1.96 -8.51 17.94
CA PRO A 136 -0.81 -7.76 18.45
C PRO A 136 0.35 -7.79 17.46
N GLN A 137 0.87 -6.59 17.11
CA GLN A 137 2.00 -6.41 16.19
C GLN A 137 1.80 -6.98 14.77
N GLY A 138 0.57 -7.24 14.33
CA GLY A 138 0.32 -7.83 13.01
C GLY A 138 0.80 -6.98 11.84
N GLY A 139 0.88 -5.64 11.96
CA GLY A 139 1.39 -4.79 10.89
C GLY A 139 2.89 -4.94 10.61
N LYS A 140 3.67 -5.61 11.46
CA LYS A 140 5.03 -6.05 11.08
C LYS A 140 5.03 -6.93 9.83
N GLN A 141 3.90 -7.59 9.55
CA GLN A 141 3.70 -8.44 8.37
C GLN A 141 3.03 -7.70 7.21
N ALA A 142 2.88 -6.37 7.26
CA ALA A 142 2.12 -5.60 6.27
C ALA A 142 2.70 -5.72 4.85
N VAL A 143 4.03 -5.73 4.71
CA VAL A 143 4.69 -5.91 3.41
C VAL A 143 4.48 -7.33 2.89
N LEU A 144 4.71 -8.35 3.72
CA LEU A 144 4.49 -9.76 3.37
C LEU A 144 3.02 -10.04 2.99
N SER A 145 2.09 -9.42 3.72
CA SER A 145 0.66 -9.43 3.42
C SER A 145 0.36 -8.82 2.06
N SER A 146 1.04 -7.73 1.71
CA SER A 146 0.87 -7.03 0.43
C SER A 146 1.42 -7.85 -0.73
N THR A 147 2.54 -8.54 -0.56
CA THR A 147 3.12 -9.42 -1.59
C THR A 147 2.26 -10.67 -1.80
N MET A 148 1.78 -11.31 -0.73
CA MET A 148 0.95 -12.53 -0.81
C MET A 148 -0.50 -12.26 -1.19
N GLY A 149 -1.01 -11.07 -0.87
CA GLY A 149 -2.42 -10.74 -0.96
C GLY A 149 -3.25 -11.42 0.11
N SER A 150 -2.70 -11.59 1.31
CA SER A 150 -3.37 -12.24 2.45
C SER A 150 -3.68 -11.21 3.54
N LEU A 151 -4.68 -11.47 4.37
CA LEU A 151 -4.97 -10.62 5.53
C LEU A 151 -4.05 -10.95 6.70
N ILE A 152 -3.64 -9.92 7.45
CA ILE A 152 -2.91 -10.02 8.73
C ILE A 152 -3.85 -10.03 9.95
N TRP A 153 -5.14 -10.17 9.68
CA TRP A 153 -6.23 -10.30 10.64
C TRP A 153 -7.25 -11.32 10.12
N ASP A 154 -8.11 -11.78 11.02
CA ASP A 154 -9.14 -12.75 10.67
C ASP A 154 -10.24 -12.08 9.82
N LYS A 155 -10.85 -12.86 8.92
CA LYS A 155 -11.87 -12.33 8.00
C LYS A 155 -13.08 -11.82 8.79
N PRO A 156 -13.51 -10.55 8.61
CA PRO A 156 -14.67 -10.02 9.29
C PRO A 156 -15.97 -10.73 8.93
N THR A 157 -16.90 -10.78 9.88
CA THR A 157 -18.28 -11.20 9.61
C THR A 157 -18.95 -10.23 8.63
N SER A 158 -19.97 -10.71 7.90
CA SER A 158 -20.74 -9.85 6.99
C SER A 158 -21.39 -8.67 7.72
N THR A 159 -21.89 -8.92 8.94
CA THR A 159 -22.50 -7.90 9.80
C THR A 159 -21.51 -6.79 10.15
N ASP A 160 -20.34 -7.17 10.65
CA ASP A 160 -19.27 -6.23 11.03
C ASP A 160 -18.77 -5.44 9.82
N PHE A 161 -18.58 -6.12 8.68
CA PHE A 161 -18.20 -5.47 7.43
C PHE A 161 -19.25 -4.45 6.98
N ASN A 162 -20.54 -4.81 6.98
CA ASN A 162 -21.62 -3.93 6.56
C ASN A 162 -21.81 -2.76 7.52
N HIS A 163 -21.61 -2.96 8.83
CA HIS A 163 -21.62 -1.88 9.81
C HIS A 163 -20.55 -0.83 9.46
N LEU A 164 -19.31 -1.28 9.29
CA LEU A 164 -18.21 -0.39 8.98
C LEU A 164 -18.39 0.28 7.61
N ALA A 165 -18.84 -0.45 6.59
CA ALA A 165 -19.07 0.06 5.23
C ALA A 165 -20.14 1.16 5.12
N LYS A 166 -21.05 1.28 6.10
CA LYS A 166 -22.00 2.41 6.18
C LYS A 166 -21.30 3.72 6.45
N SER A 167 -20.14 3.70 7.10
CA SER A 167 -19.34 4.91 7.25
C SER A 167 -18.67 5.24 5.91
N LYS A 168 -18.89 6.47 5.43
CA LYS A 168 -18.26 6.96 4.18
C LYS A 168 -16.72 6.94 4.24
N ASN A 169 -16.14 6.77 5.43
CA ASN A 169 -14.71 6.77 5.68
C ASN A 169 -14.08 5.36 5.64
N PHE A 170 -14.85 4.30 5.96
CA PHE A 170 -14.32 2.93 6.07
C PHE A 170 -14.26 2.19 4.74
N ILE A 171 -15.04 2.58 3.73
CA ILE A 171 -15.00 1.97 2.38
C ILE A 171 -13.56 1.99 1.81
N GLY A 172 -12.70 2.85 2.37
CA GLY A 172 -11.28 2.93 2.07
C GLY A 172 -10.42 1.75 2.56
N VAL A 173 -10.54 1.34 3.83
CA VAL A 173 -9.61 0.37 4.45
C VAL A 173 -10.12 -1.06 4.27
N ARG A 174 -10.30 -1.43 3.01
CA ARG A 174 -10.59 -2.82 2.63
C ARG A 174 -9.28 -3.60 2.69
N ALA A 175 -9.03 -4.18 3.87
CA ALA A 175 -8.33 -5.44 4.12
C ALA A 175 -7.95 -6.16 2.81
N SER A 176 -6.67 -6.08 2.43
CA SER A 176 -6.02 -6.63 1.23
C SER A 176 -6.98 -7.06 0.09
N SER A 177 -7.25 -6.19 -0.89
CA SER A 177 -7.55 -6.71 -2.25
C SER A 177 -7.65 -5.71 -3.38
N ARG A 178 -7.82 -4.41 -3.11
CA ARG A 178 -7.82 -3.42 -4.19
C ARG A 178 -6.88 -2.28 -3.81
N LEU A 179 -5.62 -2.41 -4.20
CA LEU A 179 -4.71 -1.26 -4.35
C LEU A 179 -5.22 -0.44 -5.55
N ALA A 180 -6.44 0.11 -5.48
CA ALA A 180 -6.94 0.92 -6.58
C ALA A 180 -6.11 2.21 -6.66
N PRO A 181 -5.57 2.57 -7.85
CA PRO A 181 -5.13 3.93 -8.09
C PRO A 181 -6.36 4.83 -7.93
N ILE A 182 -6.20 5.90 -7.17
CA ILE A 182 -7.12 7.02 -7.23
C ILE A 182 -6.75 7.74 -8.52
N THR A 183 -7.56 7.58 -9.57
CA THR A 183 -7.66 8.59 -10.64
C THR A 183 -8.41 9.79 -10.10
#